data_AF-A0A1Q7MIA0-F1
#
_entry.id   AF-A0A1Q7MIA0-F1
#
_cell.length_a   1.000
_cell.length_b   1.000
_cell.length_c   1.000
_cell.angle_alpha   90.00
_cell.angle_beta   90.00
_cell.angle_gamma   90.00
#
_symmetry.space_group_name_H-M   'P 1'
#
loop_
_entity.id
_entity.type
_entity.pdbx_description
1 polymer ?
#
loop_
_entity_poly.entity_id
_entity_poly.type
_entity_poly.pdbx_seq_one_letter_code
_entity_poly.pdbx_strand_id
1 'polypeptide(L)'
;MAARIVVLDIETTSLEADAGILVGVGLMSDAGRGEYLEARRTSEEKSLLSKLVRRLESYDVMVTWNGRGFDIPFLTTRLMKHEIDPRPFLRKPHIDLADAVKNRLRLTFTYLDHVCDFFQIERKKGPMGLDVPHLYVRSLEGDRKASASIREHCLDDLRATRQVFLKLKPLVEQQLEYAQGQA
;
A
#
# COMPACT_ATOMS: atom_id res chain seq x y z
N MET A 1 -22.03 -7.05 -10.37
CA MET A 1 -21.68 -5.81 -9.65
C MET A 1 -20.26 -5.43 -10.00
N ALA A 2 -19.89 -4.14 -9.96
CA ALA A 2 -18.49 -3.75 -10.15
C ALA A 2 -17.63 -4.23 -8.97
N ALA A 3 -16.39 -4.68 -9.23
CA ALA A 3 -15.46 -5.10 -8.18
C ALA A 3 -15.17 -3.98 -7.18
N ARG A 4 -15.14 -4.34 -5.88
CA ARG A 4 -14.71 -3.45 -4.80
C ARG A 4 -13.18 -3.41 -4.77
N ILE A 5 -12.62 -2.29 -5.19
CA ILE A 5 -11.18 -2.09 -5.31
C ILE A 5 -10.63 -1.38 -4.08
N VAL A 6 -9.44 -1.80 -3.63
CA VAL A 6 -8.65 -1.07 -2.62
C VAL A 6 -7.23 -0.83 -3.13
N VAL A 7 -6.80 0.41 -3.03
CA VAL A 7 -5.40 0.80 -3.13
C VAL A 7 -4.76 0.59 -1.75
N LEU A 8 -3.63 -0.07 -1.71
CA LEU A 8 -2.88 -0.40 -0.50
C LEU A 8 -1.46 0.13 -0.59
N ASP A 9 -0.96 0.60 0.55
CA ASP A 9 0.41 1.07 0.76
C ASP A 9 0.81 0.79 2.22
N ILE A 10 2.08 0.50 2.49
CA ILE A 10 2.59 0.18 3.83
C ILE A 10 3.76 1.04 4.26
N GLU A 11 3.84 1.27 5.56
CA GLU A 11 4.95 1.97 6.20
C GLU A 11 5.70 1.00 7.12
N THR A 12 7.02 0.95 7.00
CA THR A 12 7.86 -0.05 7.68
C THR A 12 9.10 0.58 8.26
N THR A 13 9.68 -0.05 9.29
CA THR A 13 10.93 0.44 9.91
C THR A 13 12.19 -0.01 9.18
N SER A 14 12.08 -0.80 8.11
CA SER A 14 13.19 -1.34 7.32
C SER A 14 12.65 -1.88 6.00
N LEU A 15 13.49 -1.93 4.96
CA LEU A 15 13.15 -2.61 3.71
C LEU A 15 13.13 -4.14 3.85
N GLU A 16 13.86 -4.68 4.83
CA GLU A 16 13.95 -6.11 5.09
C GLU A 16 12.98 -6.53 6.21
N ALA A 17 12.09 -7.48 5.93
CA ALA A 17 10.99 -7.86 6.82
C ALA A 17 11.42 -8.70 8.04
N ASP A 18 12.62 -9.25 8.05
CA ASP A 18 13.23 -9.94 9.19
C ASP A 18 13.74 -8.94 10.24
N ALA A 19 14.35 -7.84 9.78
CA ALA A 19 14.83 -6.74 10.61
C ALA A 19 13.73 -5.73 10.99
N GLY A 20 12.80 -5.45 10.07
CA GLY A 20 11.76 -4.44 10.21
C GLY A 20 10.47 -4.93 10.86
N ILE A 21 9.59 -3.98 11.16
CA ILE A 21 8.18 -4.23 11.52
C ILE A 21 7.24 -3.36 10.68
N LEU A 22 5.98 -3.76 10.59
CA LEU A 22 4.91 -2.94 10.03
C LEU A 22 4.53 -1.82 11.01
N VAL A 23 4.68 -0.57 10.58
CA VAL A 23 4.32 0.64 11.34
C VAL A 23 2.86 1.00 11.10
N GLY A 24 2.47 1.02 9.83
CA GLY A 24 1.10 1.33 9.43
C GLY A 24 0.78 0.85 8.03
N VAL A 25 -0.51 0.82 7.73
CA VAL A 25 -1.05 0.43 6.43
C VAL A 25 -2.15 1.38 6.05
N GLY A 26 -2.02 1.96 4.86
CA GLY A 26 -3.04 2.75 4.22
C GLY A 26 -3.94 1.87 3.36
N LEU A 27 -5.24 2.15 3.40
CA LEU A 27 -6.22 1.57 2.48
C LEU A 27 -7.06 2.69 1.89
N MET A 28 -7.22 2.72 0.57
CA MET A 28 -8.06 3.70 -0.12
C MET A 28 -8.91 3.05 -1.21
N SER A 29 -10.23 3.19 -1.12
CA SER A 29 -11.11 2.77 -2.22
C SER A 29 -10.88 3.59 -3.49
N ASP A 30 -11.27 3.04 -4.64
CA ASP A 30 -11.30 3.77 -5.91
C ASP A 30 -12.20 5.01 -5.88
N ALA A 31 -13.24 5.03 -5.04
CA ALA A 31 -14.06 6.21 -4.74
C ALA A 31 -13.36 7.28 -3.88
N GLY A 32 -12.15 7.01 -3.36
CA GLY A 32 -11.34 7.96 -2.59
C GLY A 32 -11.60 7.95 -1.08
N ARG A 33 -12.50 7.08 -0.57
CA ARG A 33 -12.62 6.85 0.87
C ARG A 33 -11.41 6.06 1.35
N GLY A 34 -10.60 6.66 2.23
CA GLY A 34 -9.40 6.06 2.76
C GLY A 34 -9.40 5.96 4.29
N GLU A 35 -8.61 5.03 4.80
CA GLU A 35 -8.31 4.85 6.21
C GLU A 35 -6.83 4.51 6.39
N TYR A 36 -6.35 4.65 7.62
CA TYR A 36 -4.98 4.31 7.99
C TYR A 36 -5.03 3.55 9.31
N LEU A 37 -4.45 2.35 9.31
CA LEU A 37 -4.30 1.51 10.49
C LEU A 37 -2.83 1.58 10.93
N GLU A 38 -2.59 1.74 12.23
CA GLU A 38 -1.24 1.90 12.77
C GLU A 38 -1.02 1.03 14.00
N ALA A 39 0.25 0.69 14.24
CA ALA A 39 0.74 0.11 15.48
C ALA A 39 1.46 1.20 16.29
N ARG A 40 0.89 1.62 17.41
CA ARG A 40 1.47 2.68 18.27
C ARG A 40 2.61 2.17 19.13
N ARG A 41 2.73 0.84 19.24
CA ARG A 41 3.79 0.12 19.92
C ARG A 41 4.17 -1.08 19.08
N THR A 42 5.41 -1.52 19.19
CA THR A 42 5.92 -2.70 18.47
C THR A 42 5.11 -3.98 18.77
N SER A 43 4.58 -4.11 19.99
CA SER A 43 3.72 -5.22 20.41
C SER A 43 2.35 -5.26 19.73
N GLU A 44 1.95 -4.19 19.04
CA GLU A 44 0.64 -4.10 18.37
C GLU A 44 0.67 -4.62 16.92
N GLU A 45 1.85 -4.95 16.38
CA GLU A 45 2.00 -5.38 14.98
C GLU A 45 1.10 -6.58 14.63
N LYS A 46 1.04 -7.62 15.48
CA LYS A 46 0.16 -8.78 15.28
C LYS A 46 -1.32 -8.38 15.17
N SER A 47 -1.74 -7.42 16.00
CA SER A 47 -3.10 -6.88 15.97
C SER A 47 -3.37 -6.08 14.70
N LEU A 48 -2.40 -5.26 14.27
CA LEU A 48 -2.47 -4.51 13.02
C LEU A 48 -2.61 -5.44 11.80
N LEU A 49 -1.76 -6.45 11.69
CA LEU A 49 -1.82 -7.45 10.61
C LEU A 49 -3.16 -8.19 10.60
N SER A 50 -3.65 -8.61 11.77
CA SER A 50 -4.95 -9.29 11.88
C SER A 50 -6.12 -8.40 11.47
N LYS A 51 -6.06 -7.09 11.77
CA LYS A 51 -7.06 -6.11 11.33
C LYS A 51 -6.99 -5.92 9.82
N LEU A 52 -5.78 -5.83 9.25
CA LEU A 52 -5.57 -5.69 7.81
C LEU A 52 -6.20 -6.86 7.05
N VAL A 53 -5.88 -8.11 7.41
CA VAL A 53 -6.41 -9.29 6.72
C VAL A 53 -7.94 -9.29 6.72
N ARG A 54 -8.57 -9.05 7.88
CA ARG A 54 -10.03 -8.92 7.98
C ARG A 54 -10.58 -7.78 7.14
N ARG A 55 -9.93 -6.62 7.14
CA ARG A 55 -10.39 -5.47 6.38
C ARG A 55 -10.36 -5.74 4.88
N LEU A 56 -9.35 -6.48 4.39
CA LEU A 56 -9.22 -6.85 2.99
C LEU A 56 -10.31 -7.82 2.49
N GLU A 57 -11.03 -8.52 3.37
CA GLU A 57 -12.17 -9.38 2.98
C GLU A 57 -13.32 -8.59 2.33
N SER A 58 -13.44 -7.31 2.66
CA SER A 58 -14.46 -6.42 2.09
C SER A 58 -14.11 -5.87 0.70
N TYR A 59 -12.96 -6.26 0.15
CA TYR A 59 -12.48 -5.87 -1.16
C TYR A 59 -12.20 -7.09 -2.03
N ASP A 60 -12.47 -6.96 -3.31
CA ASP A 60 -12.33 -8.02 -4.29
C ASP A 60 -10.94 -7.93 -4.96
N VAL A 61 -10.39 -6.72 -5.13
CA VAL A 61 -9.12 -6.47 -5.82
C VAL A 61 -8.22 -5.52 -5.03
N MET A 62 -6.95 -5.88 -4.89
CA MET A 62 -5.90 -5.01 -4.37
C MET A 62 -5.15 -4.33 -5.51
N VAL A 63 -4.87 -3.04 -5.34
CA VAL A 63 -4.03 -2.24 -6.22
C VAL A 63 -2.88 -1.68 -5.39
N THR A 64 -1.65 -1.78 -5.87
CA THR A 64 -0.47 -1.24 -5.18
C THR A 64 0.44 -0.52 -6.16
N TRP A 65 1.43 0.20 -5.63
CA TRP A 65 2.58 0.65 -6.39
C TRP A 65 3.83 -0.13 -5.95
N ASN A 66 4.39 -0.99 -6.81
CA ASN A 66 5.55 -1.84 -6.50
C ASN A 66 5.31 -2.82 -5.31
N GLY A 67 4.05 -3.08 -4.97
CA GLY A 67 3.70 -4.01 -3.89
C GLY A 67 4.07 -5.45 -4.17
N ARG A 68 4.15 -5.88 -5.44
CA ARG A 68 4.66 -7.22 -5.78
C ARG A 68 6.12 -7.37 -5.38
N GLY A 69 6.90 -6.29 -5.49
CA GLY A 69 8.31 -6.26 -5.11
C GLY A 69 8.54 -6.00 -3.62
N PHE A 70 7.59 -5.38 -2.92
CA PHE A 70 7.79 -4.91 -1.55
C PHE A 70 6.65 -5.27 -0.59
N ASP A 71 5.49 -4.61 -0.70
CA ASP A 71 4.39 -4.71 0.25
C ASP A 71 3.93 -6.16 0.48
N ILE A 72 3.72 -6.91 -0.60
CA ILE A 72 3.21 -8.29 -0.55
C ILE A 72 4.25 -9.24 0.10
N PRO A 73 5.53 -9.28 -0.33
CA PRO A 73 6.56 -10.04 0.39
C PRO A 73 6.72 -9.64 1.86
N PHE A 74 6.72 -8.33 2.16
CA PHE A 74 6.90 -7.84 3.53
C PHE A 74 5.74 -8.31 4.42
N LEU A 75 4.50 -8.02 4.02
CA LEU A 75 3.30 -8.45 4.75
C LEU A 75 3.23 -9.96 4.90
N THR A 76 3.55 -10.72 3.86
CA THR A 76 3.56 -12.20 3.92
C THR A 76 4.54 -12.71 4.97
N THR A 77 5.76 -12.15 4.99
CA THR A 77 6.78 -12.53 5.98
C THR A 77 6.32 -12.21 7.40
N ARG A 78 5.73 -11.03 7.61
CA ARG A 78 5.24 -10.62 8.95
C ARG A 78 4.00 -11.41 9.38
N LEU A 79 3.08 -11.73 8.47
CA LEU A 79 1.93 -12.61 8.74
C LEU A 79 2.41 -13.99 9.20
N MET A 80 3.34 -14.60 8.47
CA MET A 80 3.93 -15.90 8.81
C MET A 80 4.64 -15.87 10.17
N LYS A 81 5.46 -14.84 10.43
CA LYS A 81 6.14 -14.65 11.73
C LYS A 81 5.17 -14.59 12.91
N HIS A 82 3.98 -14.03 12.70
CA HIS A 82 2.95 -13.89 13.73
C HIS A 82 1.92 -15.02 13.74
N GLU A 83 2.16 -16.09 12.98
CA GLU A 83 1.28 -17.26 12.85
C GLU A 83 -0.13 -16.91 12.33
N ILE A 84 -0.22 -15.91 11.45
CA ILE A 84 -1.45 -15.52 10.76
C ILE A 84 -1.41 -16.12 9.36
N ASP A 85 -2.46 -16.84 8.97
CA ASP A 85 -2.57 -17.46 7.65
C ASP A 85 -2.55 -16.39 6.53
N PRO A 86 -1.53 -16.39 5.64
CA PRO A 86 -1.44 -15.40 4.57
C PRO A 86 -2.28 -15.77 3.35
N ARG A 87 -2.86 -16.97 3.26
CA ARG A 87 -3.57 -17.45 2.06
C ARG A 87 -4.74 -16.54 1.65
N PRO A 88 -5.59 -16.02 2.55
CA PRO A 88 -6.68 -15.10 2.16
C PRO A 88 -6.17 -13.80 1.53
N PHE A 89 -5.01 -13.33 1.98
CA PHE A 89 -4.33 -12.16 1.43
C PHE A 89 -3.68 -12.47 0.07
N LEU A 90 -2.91 -13.56 -0.02
CA LEU A 90 -2.16 -13.95 -1.22
C LEU A 90 -3.04 -14.40 -2.40
N ARG A 91 -4.21 -14.97 -2.12
CA ARG A 91 -5.16 -15.41 -3.16
C ARG A 91 -5.97 -14.28 -3.75
N LYS A 92 -5.95 -13.10 -3.12
CA LYS A 92 -6.73 -11.96 -3.58
C LYS A 92 -6.15 -11.42 -4.88
N PRO A 93 -6.98 -11.18 -5.92
CA PRO A 93 -6.52 -10.54 -7.14
C PRO A 93 -5.74 -9.25 -6.84
N HIS A 94 -4.58 -9.13 -7.47
CA HIS A 94 -3.61 -8.06 -7.20
C HIS A 94 -3.09 -7.46 -8.49
N ILE A 95 -3.28 -6.15 -8.63
CA ILE A 95 -2.78 -5.34 -9.73
C ILE A 95 -1.65 -4.46 -9.18
N ASP A 96 -0.46 -4.62 -9.73
CA ASP A 96 0.67 -3.73 -9.44
C ASP A 96 0.81 -2.70 -10.57
N LEU A 97 0.66 -1.42 -10.24
CA LEU A 97 0.76 -0.35 -11.23
C LEU A 97 2.19 -0.11 -11.71
N ALA A 98 3.20 -0.41 -10.89
CA ALA A 98 4.59 -0.29 -11.31
C ALA A 98 4.89 -1.28 -12.45
N ASP A 99 4.34 -2.50 -12.37
CA ASP A 99 4.41 -3.49 -13.45
C ASP A 99 3.68 -2.99 -14.71
N ALA A 100 2.48 -2.43 -14.56
CA ALA A 100 1.71 -1.91 -15.68
C ALA A 100 2.45 -0.76 -16.40
N VAL A 101 3.00 0.19 -15.64
CA VAL A 101 3.80 1.30 -16.18
C VAL A 101 5.04 0.77 -16.88
N LYS A 102 5.84 -0.07 -16.20
CA LYS A 102 7.12 -0.57 -16.74
C LYS A 102 6.94 -1.35 -18.04
N ASN A 103 5.86 -2.12 -18.16
CA ASN A 103 5.64 -3.01 -19.29
C ASN A 103 4.85 -2.38 -20.43
N ARG A 104 4.02 -1.36 -20.15
CA ARG A 104 3.08 -0.80 -21.14
C ARG A 104 3.35 0.66 -21.50
N LEU A 105 4.17 1.37 -20.72
CA LEU A 105 4.52 2.77 -21.00
C LEU A 105 6.02 2.88 -21.29
N ARG A 106 6.38 3.78 -22.21
CA ARG A 106 7.76 4.05 -22.60
C ARG A 106 8.24 5.36 -21.99
N LEU A 107 8.21 5.45 -20.66
CA LEU A 107 8.68 6.62 -19.91
C LEU A 107 10.18 6.52 -19.62
N THR A 108 10.83 7.68 -19.47
CA THR A 108 12.26 7.75 -19.10
C THR A 108 12.50 7.12 -17.73
N PHE A 109 11.62 7.41 -16.77
CA PHE A 109 11.63 6.79 -15.46
C PHE A 109 10.24 6.25 -15.09
N THR A 110 10.20 5.25 -14.23
CA THR A 110 8.97 4.52 -13.87
C THR A 110 8.71 4.48 -12.36
N TYR A 111 9.35 5.36 -11.58
CA TYR A 111 9.02 5.57 -10.17
C TYR A 111 7.81 6.52 -10.02
N LEU A 112 7.08 6.40 -8.91
CA LEU A 112 5.75 7.01 -8.74
C LEU A 112 5.76 8.52 -8.99
N ASP A 113 6.76 9.23 -8.45
CA ASP A 113 6.89 10.68 -8.64
C ASP A 113 6.99 11.07 -10.11
N HIS A 114 7.85 10.42 -10.88
CA HIS A 114 8.00 10.73 -12.31
C HIS A 114 6.71 10.45 -13.09
N VAL A 115 6.01 9.37 -12.74
CA VAL A 115 4.74 9.02 -13.38
C VAL A 115 3.65 10.02 -13.02
N CYS A 116 3.61 10.50 -11.78
CA CYS A 116 2.69 11.55 -11.36
C CYS A 116 2.99 12.86 -12.10
N ASP A 117 4.26 13.27 -12.17
CA ASP A 117 4.69 14.47 -12.89
C ASP A 117 4.29 14.40 -14.37
N PHE A 118 4.56 13.28 -15.04
CA PHE A 118 4.20 13.07 -16.44
C PHE A 118 2.69 13.17 -16.69
N PHE A 119 1.88 12.62 -15.78
CA PHE A 119 0.42 12.65 -15.90
C PHE A 119 -0.23 13.88 -15.28
N GLN A 120 0.55 14.85 -14.78
CA GLN A 120 0.09 16.07 -14.11
C GLN A 120 -0.79 15.77 -12.88
N ILE A 121 -0.42 14.73 -12.12
CA ILE A 121 -1.07 14.35 -10.88
C ILE A 121 -0.40 15.11 -9.74
N GLU A 122 -1.18 15.96 -9.05
CA GLU A 122 -0.67 16.70 -7.90
C GLU A 122 -0.32 15.75 -6.75
N ARG A 123 0.91 15.85 -6.27
CA ARG A 123 1.37 15.23 -5.03
C ARG A 123 1.84 16.30 -4.04
N LYS A 124 1.47 16.12 -2.78
CA LYS A 124 2.16 16.80 -1.69
C LYS A 124 3.48 16.06 -1.46
N LYS A 125 4.59 16.80 -1.49
CA LYS A 125 5.89 16.26 -1.10
C LYS A 125 5.90 16.13 0.42
N GLY A 126 5.63 14.93 0.91
CA GLY A 126 5.75 14.56 2.32
C GLY A 126 7.20 14.20 2.70
N PRO A 127 7.43 13.71 3.94
CA PRO A 127 8.67 13.05 4.32
C PRO A 127 9.00 11.94 3.32
N MET A 128 10.28 11.65 3.13
CA MET A 128 10.65 10.49 2.31
C MET A 128 10.38 9.21 3.11
N GLY A 129 10.05 8.10 2.43
CA GLY A 129 9.94 6.79 3.09
C GLY A 129 11.19 6.40 3.91
N LEU A 130 12.37 6.93 3.55
CA LEU A 130 13.62 6.78 4.30
C LEU A 130 13.58 7.39 5.71
N ASP A 131 12.69 8.34 5.96
CA ASP A 131 12.53 9.00 7.27
C ASP A 131 11.63 8.19 8.21
N VAL A 132 10.85 7.23 7.70
CA VAL A 132 9.88 6.45 8.47
C VAL A 132 10.50 5.73 9.67
N PRO A 133 11.67 5.06 9.58
CA PRO A 133 12.27 4.43 10.75
C PRO A 133 12.57 5.43 11.87
N HIS A 134 13.14 6.58 11.54
CA HIS A 134 13.46 7.63 12.51
C HIS A 134 12.19 8.27 13.10
N LEU A 135 11.20 8.57 12.25
CA LEU A 135 9.90 9.10 12.69
C LEU A 135 9.18 8.11 13.61
N TYR A 136 9.30 6.80 13.34
CA TYR A 136 8.67 5.79 14.17
C TYR A 136 9.30 5.72 15.56
N VAL A 137 10.63 5.81 15.67
CA VAL A 137 11.33 5.90 16.98
C VAL A 137 10.79 7.07 17.78
N ARG A 138 10.70 8.27 17.19
CA ARG A 138 10.12 9.44 17.86
C ARG A 138 8.65 9.24 18.23
N SER A 139 7.88 8.59 17.38
CA SER A 139 6.48 8.25 17.67
C SER A 139 6.36 7.33 18.89
N LEU A 140 7.26 6.36 19.06
CA LEU A 140 7.29 5.47 20.22
C LEU A 140 7.59 6.24 21.52
N GLU A 141 8.35 7.33 21.44
CA GLU A 141 8.62 8.26 22.55
C GLU A 141 7.45 9.23 22.83
N GLY A 142 6.36 9.12 22.07
CA GLY A 142 5.14 9.91 22.25
C GLY A 142 5.03 11.13 21.33
N ASP A 143 5.94 11.30 20.36
CA ASP A 143 5.85 12.38 19.39
C ASP A 143 4.70 12.17 18.40
N ARG A 144 3.56 12.78 18.70
CA ARG A 144 2.36 12.72 17.85
C ARG A 144 2.58 13.34 16.47
N LYS A 145 3.47 14.33 16.33
CA LYS A 145 3.76 14.92 15.02
C LYS A 145 4.50 13.93 14.14
N ALA A 146 5.41 13.14 14.70
CA ALA A 146 6.09 12.09 13.96
C ALA A 146 5.10 11.02 13.47
N SER A 147 4.19 10.55 14.33
CA SER A 147 3.12 9.61 13.91
C SER A 147 2.21 10.18 12.82
N ALA A 148 1.81 11.44 12.95
CA ALA A 148 0.98 12.12 11.96
C ALA A 148 1.72 12.27 10.61
N SER A 149 3.02 12.54 10.66
CA SER A 149 3.87 12.67 9.48
C SER A 149 3.97 11.37 8.68
N ILE A 150 4.13 10.22 9.35
CA ILE A 150 4.12 8.90 8.70
C ILE A 150 2.75 8.63 8.06
N ARG A 151 1.66 8.91 8.79
CA ARG A 151 0.30 8.76 8.28
C ARG A 151 0.02 9.64 7.06
N GLU A 152 0.47 10.90 7.09
CA GLU A 152 0.26 11.83 5.98
C GLU A 152 1.01 11.38 4.73
N HIS A 153 2.25 10.88 4.87
CA HIS A 153 3.02 10.30 3.79
C HIS A 153 2.26 9.16 3.10
N CYS A 154 1.91 8.11 3.85
CA CYS A 154 1.17 6.97 3.33
C CYS A 154 -0.15 7.38 2.63
N LEU A 155 -0.90 8.32 3.23
CA LEU A 155 -2.14 8.80 2.61
C LEU A 155 -1.91 9.59 1.33
N ASP A 156 -0.81 10.33 1.20
CA ASP A 156 -0.43 11.03 -0.03
C ASP A 156 -0.01 10.04 -1.13
N ASP A 157 0.75 8.99 -0.77
CA ASP A 157 1.16 7.92 -1.68
C ASP A 157 -0.04 7.10 -2.17
N LEU A 158 -1.02 6.83 -1.29
CA LEU A 158 -2.30 6.24 -1.68
C LEU A 158 -3.09 7.13 -2.65
N ARG A 159 -3.17 8.44 -2.41
CA ARG A 159 -3.87 9.37 -3.30
C ARG A 159 -3.22 9.39 -4.67
N ALA A 160 -1.89 9.44 -4.71
CA ALA A 160 -1.11 9.41 -5.95
C ALA A 160 -1.35 8.10 -6.71
N THR A 161 -1.15 6.96 -6.04
CA THR A 161 -1.39 5.62 -6.60
C THR A 161 -2.81 5.46 -7.11
N ARG A 162 -3.82 5.96 -6.37
CA ARG A 162 -5.22 5.96 -6.81
C ARG A 162 -5.42 6.79 -8.08
N GLN A 163 -4.87 8.00 -8.16
CA GLN A 163 -5.02 8.84 -9.35
C GLN A 163 -4.35 8.19 -10.56
N VAL A 164 -3.18 7.58 -10.38
CA VAL A 164 -2.52 6.79 -11.43
C VAL A 164 -3.38 5.60 -11.83
N PHE A 165 -3.95 4.85 -10.87
CA PHE A 165 -4.87 3.75 -11.16
C PHE A 165 -6.04 4.19 -12.03
N LEU A 166 -6.69 5.30 -11.69
CA LEU A 166 -7.82 5.83 -12.47
C LEU A 166 -7.40 6.23 -13.89
N LYS A 167 -6.21 6.81 -14.05
CA LYS A 167 -5.64 7.18 -15.37
C LYS A 167 -5.28 5.95 -16.20
N LEU A 168 -4.75 4.90 -15.56
CA LEU A 168 -4.31 3.66 -16.20
C LEU A 168 -5.38 2.57 -16.25
N LYS A 169 -6.60 2.85 -15.78
CA LYS A 169 -7.71 1.88 -15.75
C LYS A 169 -7.93 1.17 -17.09
N PRO A 170 -7.89 1.85 -18.27
CA PRO A 170 -8.01 1.17 -19.57
C PRO A 170 -6.89 0.15 -19.85
N LEU A 171 -5.71 0.31 -19.23
CA LEU A 171 -4.61 -0.63 -19.40
C LEU A 171 -4.79 -1.87 -18.52
N VAL A 172 -5.50 -1.78 -17.41
CA VAL A 172 -5.65 -2.89 -16.44
C VAL A 172 -7.06 -3.49 -16.45
N GLU A 173 -7.92 -3.08 -17.40
CA GLU A 173 -9.32 -3.49 -17.49
C GLU A 173 -9.48 -5.02 -17.57
N GLN A 174 -8.72 -5.69 -18.42
CA GLN A 174 -8.75 -7.15 -18.53
C GLN A 174 -8.41 -7.85 -17.20
N GLN A 175 -7.49 -7.28 -16.40
CA GLN A 175 -7.14 -7.82 -15.08
C GLN A 175 -8.27 -7.63 -14.08
N LEU A 176 -8.98 -6.50 -14.16
CA LEU A 176 -10.15 -6.21 -13.34
C LEU A 176 -11.33 -7.13 -13.68
N GLU A 177 -11.57 -7.39 -14.97
CA GLU A 177 -12.60 -8.33 -15.44
C GLU A 177 -12.29 -9.76 -15.00
N TYR A 178 -11.05 -10.21 -15.16
CA TYR A 178 -10.63 -11.53 -14.68
C TYR A 178 -10.81 -11.67 -13.17
N ALA A 179 -10.48 -10.64 -12.40
CA ALA A 179 -10.67 -10.62 -10.96
C ALA A 179 -12.15 -10.71 -10.54
N GLN A 180 -13.06 -10.16 -11.35
CA GLN A 180 -14.51 -10.28 -11.11
C GLN A 180 -15.04 -11.68 -11.40
N GLY A 181 -14.50 -12.37 -12.41
CA GLY A 181 -14.89 -13.74 -12.76
C GLY A 181 -14.40 -14.82 -11.80
N GLN A 182 -13.54 -14.47 -10.84
CA GLN A 182 -13.00 -15.36 -9.81
C GLN A 182 -13.58 -15.08 -8.40
N ALA A 183 -14.44 -14.05 -8.26
CA ALA A 183 -15.02 -13.59 -7.00
C ALA A 183 -16.39 -14.23 -6.70
#